data_AF-A0A849FTZ7-F1
#
_entry.id   AF-A0A849FTZ7-F1
#
_cell.length_a   1.000
_cell.length_b   1.000
_cell.length_c   1.000
_cell.angle_alpha   90.00
_cell.angle_beta   90.00
_cell.angle_gamma   90.00
#
_symmetry.space_group_name_H-M   'P 1'
#
loop_
_entity.id
_entity.type
_entity.pdbx_description
1 polymer ?
#
loop_
_entity_poly.entity_id
_entity_poly.type
_entity_poly.pdbx_seq_one_letter_code
_entity_poly.pdbx_strand_id
1 'polypeptide(L)'
;LRLFGARAVDSMRLEKGYLHWKSDILTEFDPFETGLGRFVELEKNEFVGKEALQECHAAGPRKRLVALRVEGDFAPAIGGASVMRGGRVVGTVTSGDWGHRTGLNLALAFVDPDLALEGSEHEIDIIGQRVPARVIPPCPYDPNYANIRG
;
A
#
# COMPACT_ATOMS: atom_id res chain seq x y z
N LEU A 1 8.10 13.17 -26.18
CA LEU A 1 8.50 12.54 -24.90
C LEU A 1 9.87 13.07 -24.47
N ARG A 2 10.14 13.14 -23.17
CA ARG A 2 11.47 13.42 -22.60
C ARG A 2 11.92 12.20 -21.78
N LEU A 3 13.24 12.01 -21.64
CA LEU A 3 13.79 10.94 -20.80
C LEU A 3 13.46 11.20 -19.33
N PHE A 4 13.16 10.14 -18.59
CA PHE A 4 12.95 10.17 -17.14
C PHE A 4 13.47 8.87 -16.52
N GLY A 5 13.83 8.92 -15.25
CA GLY A 5 14.50 7.81 -14.55
C GLY A 5 13.57 6.96 -13.68
N ALA A 6 14.11 5.85 -13.17
CA ALA A 6 13.38 4.89 -12.34
C ALA A 6 12.76 5.50 -11.07
N ARG A 7 13.41 6.49 -10.44
CA ARG A 7 12.82 7.19 -9.26
C ARG A 7 11.51 7.90 -9.58
N ALA A 8 11.41 8.50 -10.76
CA ALA A 8 10.15 9.10 -11.19
C ALA A 8 9.09 8.02 -11.48
N VAL A 9 9.49 6.83 -11.95
CA VAL A 9 8.56 5.68 -12.09
C VAL A 9 8.03 5.26 -10.73
N ASP A 10 8.89 5.11 -9.72
CA ASP A 10 8.51 4.70 -8.37
C ASP A 10 7.60 5.71 -7.66
N SER A 11 7.89 7.00 -7.81
CA SER A 11 7.01 8.08 -7.34
C SER A 11 5.63 8.01 -8.02
N MET A 12 5.60 8.00 -9.36
CA MET A 12 4.33 8.02 -10.12
C MET A 12 3.48 6.76 -9.90
N ARG A 13 4.11 5.58 -9.73
CA ARG A 13 3.37 4.33 -9.49
C ARG A 13 2.72 4.33 -8.11
N LEU A 14 3.36 4.93 -7.10
CA LEU A 14 2.76 5.12 -5.78
C LEU A 14 1.54 6.05 -5.86
N GLU A 15 1.65 7.16 -6.59
CA GLU A 15 0.52 8.07 -6.82
C GLU A 15 -0.67 7.38 -7.52
N LYS A 16 -0.40 6.41 -8.40
CA LYS A 16 -1.44 5.58 -9.03
C LYS A 16 -1.90 4.40 -8.18
N GLY A 17 -1.29 4.14 -7.02
CA GLY A 17 -1.58 2.94 -6.23
C GLY A 17 -1.18 1.63 -6.91
N TYR A 18 -0.23 1.67 -7.84
CA TYR A 18 0.32 0.48 -8.48
C TYR A 18 1.36 -0.18 -7.58
N LEU A 19 1.28 -1.51 -7.51
CA LEU A 19 2.07 -2.33 -6.60
C LEU A 19 3.34 -2.85 -7.28
N HIS A 20 4.40 -3.02 -6.49
CA HIS A 20 5.70 -3.51 -6.95
C HIS A 20 5.93 -4.94 -6.43
N TRP A 21 6.23 -5.88 -7.34
CA TRP A 21 6.65 -7.24 -7.00
C TRP A 21 7.97 -7.26 -6.18
N LYS A 22 8.03 -8.06 -5.11
CA LYS A 22 9.13 -8.06 -4.11
C LYS A 22 9.17 -6.84 -3.19
N SER A 23 8.10 -6.05 -3.13
CA SER A 23 7.95 -4.97 -2.15
C SER A 23 6.53 -4.97 -1.59
N ASP A 24 5.53 -4.73 -2.43
CA ASP A 24 4.11 -4.72 -2.01
C ASP A 24 3.44 -6.07 -2.27
N ILE A 25 3.87 -6.77 -3.33
CA ILE A 25 3.43 -8.12 -3.65
C ILE A 25 4.53 -9.08 -3.21
N LEU A 26 4.24 -9.84 -2.17
CA LEU A 26 5.15 -10.71 -1.43
C LEU A 26 4.50 -12.08 -1.23
N THR A 27 5.26 -13.04 -0.71
CA THR A 27 4.75 -14.40 -0.41
C THR A 27 4.06 -14.50 0.95
N GLU A 28 4.27 -13.50 1.79
CA GLU A 28 3.81 -13.40 3.17
C GLU A 28 2.34 -12.97 3.27
N PHE A 29 1.85 -12.28 2.23
CA PHE A 29 0.51 -11.72 2.16
C PHE A 29 -0.23 -12.29 0.96
N ASP A 30 -1.48 -12.69 1.18
CA ASP A 30 -2.32 -13.18 0.10
C ASP A 30 -2.88 -12.01 -0.76
N PRO A 31 -3.45 -12.30 -1.93
CA PRO A 31 -4.04 -11.28 -2.80
C PRO A 31 -5.20 -10.51 -2.15
N PHE A 32 -5.93 -11.08 -1.20
CA PHE A 32 -7.04 -10.41 -0.51
C PHE A 32 -6.51 -9.41 0.53
N GLU A 33 -5.45 -9.77 1.25
CA GLU A 33 -4.70 -8.87 2.14
C GLU A 33 -4.07 -7.71 1.35
N THR A 34 -3.59 -7.98 0.13
CA THR A 34 -2.91 -7.02 -0.76
C THR A 34 -3.88 -6.13 -1.56
N GLY A 35 -5.19 -6.36 -1.48
CA GLY A 35 -6.19 -5.62 -2.27
C GLY A 35 -6.24 -6.00 -3.76
N LEU A 36 -5.64 -7.14 -4.12
CA LEU A 36 -5.60 -7.72 -5.46
C LEU A 36 -6.71 -8.74 -5.72
N GLY A 37 -7.66 -8.92 -4.79
CA GLY A 37 -8.75 -9.89 -4.91
C GLY A 37 -9.52 -9.83 -6.24
N ARG A 38 -9.67 -8.64 -6.85
CA ARG A 38 -10.31 -8.48 -8.17
C ARG A 38 -9.61 -9.20 -9.33
N PHE A 39 -8.37 -9.65 -9.13
CA PHE A 39 -7.58 -10.37 -10.12
C PHE A 39 -7.55 -11.89 -9.86
N VAL A 40 -8.21 -12.36 -8.79
CA VAL A 40 -8.30 -13.77 -8.43
C VAL A 40 -9.64 -14.31 -8.86
N GLU A 41 -9.63 -15.26 -9.80
CA GLU A 41 -10.83 -15.95 -10.27
C GLU A 41 -10.98 -17.28 -9.52
N LEU A 42 -11.70 -17.26 -8.39
CA LEU A 42 -11.87 -18.45 -7.53
C LEU A 42 -12.74 -19.53 -8.19
N GLU A 43 -13.61 -19.18 -9.14
CA GLU A 43 -14.48 -20.14 -9.83
C GLU A 43 -13.75 -20.87 -10.97
N LYS A 44 -12.56 -20.41 -11.36
CA LYS A 44 -11.72 -21.12 -12.34
C LYS A 44 -11.46 -22.54 -11.87
N ASN A 45 -11.65 -23.53 -12.74
CA ASN A 45 -11.54 -24.96 -12.41
C ASN A 45 -10.33 -25.30 -11.53
N GLU A 46 -9.12 -24.97 -11.98
CA GLU A 46 -7.88 -25.28 -11.26
C GLU A 46 -6.81 -24.21 -11.50
N PHE A 47 -6.04 -23.92 -10.45
CA PHE A 47 -4.80 -23.15 -10.48
C PHE A 47 -4.01 -23.38 -9.18
N VAL A 48 -2.69 -23.13 -9.24
CA VAL A 48 -1.80 -23.27 -8.08
C VAL A 48 -2.28 -22.35 -6.95
N GLY A 49 -2.53 -22.92 -5.77
CA GLY A 49 -2.96 -22.17 -4.59
C GLY A 49 -4.47 -21.93 -4.47
N LYS A 50 -5.32 -22.52 -5.35
CA LYS A 50 -6.78 -22.33 -5.32
C LYS A 50 -7.41 -22.65 -3.97
N GLU A 51 -7.20 -23.86 -3.46
CA GLU A 51 -7.81 -24.31 -2.20
C GLU A 51 -7.41 -23.40 -1.02
N ALA A 52 -6.12 -23.08 -0.91
CA ALA A 52 -5.61 -22.15 0.10
C ALA A 52 -6.24 -20.76 -0.02
N LEU A 53 -6.42 -20.25 -1.24
CA LEU A 53 -7.06 -18.94 -1.44
C LEU A 53 -8.56 -18.96 -1.15
N GLN A 54 -9.25 -20.08 -1.35
CA GLN A 54 -10.65 -20.23 -0.92
C GLN A 54 -10.77 -20.18 0.61
N GLU A 55 -9.86 -20.84 1.32
CA GLU A 55 -9.78 -20.77 2.79
C GLU A 55 -9.47 -19.36 3.29
N CYS A 56 -8.46 -18.70 2.72
CA CYS A 56 -8.12 -17.31 3.05
C CYS A 56 -9.29 -16.36 2.80
N HIS A 57 -9.98 -16.51 1.67
CA HIS A 57 -11.15 -15.69 1.34
C HIS A 57 -12.29 -15.88 2.35
N ALA A 58 -12.54 -17.13 2.78
CA ALA A 58 -13.58 -17.44 3.76
C ALA A 58 -13.22 -16.95 5.18
N ALA A 59 -11.95 -17.06 5.58
CA ALA A 59 -11.47 -16.61 6.89
C ALA A 59 -11.37 -15.08 7.00
N GLY A 60 -11.16 -14.39 5.88
CA GLY A 60 -10.93 -12.96 5.81
C GLY A 60 -9.46 -12.57 6.04
N PRO A 61 -9.10 -11.31 5.72
CA PRO A 61 -7.71 -10.87 5.73
C PRO A 61 -7.17 -10.68 7.14
N ARG A 62 -5.93 -11.14 7.40
CA ARG A 62 -5.24 -10.92 8.69
C ARG A 62 -4.54 -9.56 8.74
N LYS A 63 -4.21 -9.03 7.56
CA LYS A 63 -3.66 -7.69 7.33
C LYS A 63 -4.35 -7.05 6.13
N ARG A 64 -4.32 -5.73 6.04
CA ARG A 64 -4.76 -5.00 4.84
C ARG A 64 -3.67 -4.05 4.38
N LEU A 65 -3.40 -4.07 3.08
CA LEU A 65 -2.58 -3.06 2.43
C LEU A 65 -3.37 -1.74 2.35
N VAL A 66 -2.77 -0.66 2.84
CA VAL A 66 -3.33 0.69 2.83
C VAL A 66 -2.38 1.69 2.20
N ALA A 67 -2.95 2.75 1.62
CA ALA A 67 -2.22 3.95 1.26
C ALA A 67 -2.24 4.94 2.44
N LEU A 68 -1.07 5.47 2.77
CA LEU A 68 -0.87 6.43 3.85
C LEU A 68 -0.37 7.75 3.26
N ARG A 69 -0.94 8.85 3.74
CA ARG A 69 -0.31 10.16 3.71
C ARG A 69 0.51 10.30 4.99
N VAL A 70 1.79 10.56 4.85
CA VAL A 70 2.71 10.87 5.96
C VAL A 70 2.82 12.38 6.11
N GLU A 71 2.78 12.89 7.33
CA GLU A 71 2.91 14.33 7.57
C GLU A 71 4.38 14.78 7.55
N GLY A 72 4.61 16.05 7.25
CA GLY A 72 5.94 16.67 7.22
C GLY A 72 6.73 16.44 5.92
N ASP A 73 7.87 17.12 5.83
CA ASP A 73 8.74 17.24 4.66
C ASP A 73 10.15 16.66 4.88
N PHE A 74 10.40 16.04 6.04
CA PHE A 74 11.72 15.57 6.46
C PHE A 74 12.28 14.45 5.57
N ALA A 75 11.52 13.36 5.43
CA ALA A 75 11.90 12.20 4.62
C ALA A 75 10.67 11.33 4.29
N PRO A 76 10.67 10.60 3.17
CA PRO A 76 9.67 9.58 2.91
C PRO A 76 9.93 8.34 3.77
N ALA A 77 8.89 7.56 4.02
CA ALA A 77 9.03 6.27 4.68
C ALA A 77 9.81 5.28 3.78
N ILE A 78 10.51 4.34 4.39
CA ILE A 78 11.26 3.29 3.69
C ILE A 78 10.62 1.92 3.93
N GLY A 79 10.78 1.00 2.99
CA GLY A 79 10.35 -0.39 3.18
C GLY A 79 10.95 -0.99 4.46
N GLY A 80 10.11 -1.63 5.27
CA GLY A 80 10.44 -2.16 6.59
C GLY A 80 10.24 -1.19 7.76
N ALA A 81 9.92 0.08 7.50
CA ALA A 81 9.57 1.02 8.57
C ALA A 81 8.33 0.54 9.34
N SER A 82 8.32 0.71 10.66
CA SER A 82 7.21 0.27 11.51
C SER A 82 6.05 1.25 11.43
N VAL A 83 4.85 0.73 11.19
CA VAL A 83 3.60 1.45 11.41
C VAL A 83 3.15 1.20 12.85
N MET A 84 2.87 2.28 13.56
CA MET A 84 2.64 2.29 15.00
C MET A 84 1.28 2.90 15.33
N ARG A 85 0.66 2.40 16.39
CA ARG A 85 -0.53 2.99 17.02
C ARG A 85 -0.45 2.78 18.53
N GLY A 86 -0.56 3.86 19.31
CA GLY A 86 -0.53 3.78 20.77
C GLY A 86 0.74 3.13 21.32
N GLY A 87 1.90 3.42 20.73
CA GLY A 87 3.20 2.88 21.14
C GLY A 87 3.46 1.41 20.74
N ARG A 88 2.57 0.77 19.99
CA ARG A 88 2.74 -0.62 19.52
C ARG A 88 2.91 -0.67 18.00
N VAL A 89 3.72 -1.60 17.52
CA VAL A 89 3.82 -1.93 16.10
C VAL A 89 2.54 -2.65 15.68
N VAL A 90 1.86 -2.11 14.67
CA VAL A 90 0.61 -2.66 14.10
C VAL A 90 0.73 -3.01 12.63
N GLY A 91 1.84 -2.61 12.00
CA GLY A 91 2.06 -2.82 10.58
C GLY A 91 3.49 -2.56 10.14
N THR A 92 3.70 -2.72 8.83
CA THR A 92 5.00 -2.51 8.19
C THR A 92 4.81 -1.79 6.86
N VAL A 93 5.65 -0.81 6.60
CA VAL A 93 5.72 -0.09 5.32
C VAL A 93 6.36 -1.00 4.28
N THR A 94 5.76 -1.10 3.11
CA THR A 94 6.30 -1.84 1.96
C THR A 94 7.03 -0.91 0.99
N SER A 95 6.44 0.26 0.76
CA SER A 95 6.92 1.27 -0.18
C SER A 95 6.68 2.67 0.37
N GLY A 96 7.56 3.62 0.08
CA GLY A 96 7.32 5.03 0.36
C GLY A 96 8.17 5.94 -0.52
N ASP A 97 7.59 7.07 -0.94
CA ASP A 97 8.25 8.10 -1.73
C ASP A 97 7.39 9.38 -1.77
N TRP A 98 7.93 10.46 -2.31
CA TRP A 98 7.20 11.68 -2.59
C TRP A 98 6.32 11.54 -3.82
N GLY A 99 5.04 11.84 -3.69
CA GLY A 99 4.14 12.05 -4.81
C GLY A 99 4.30 13.46 -5.38
N HIS A 100 5.09 13.62 -6.44
CA HIS A 100 5.40 14.94 -6.98
C HIS A 100 4.23 15.63 -7.70
N ARG A 101 3.21 14.91 -8.17
CA ARG A 101 2.00 15.50 -8.76
C ARG A 101 0.96 15.83 -7.70
N THR A 102 0.87 14.99 -6.68
CA THR A 102 -0.09 15.11 -5.59
C THR A 102 0.39 16.05 -4.48
N GLY A 103 1.70 16.27 -4.37
CA GLY A 103 2.33 17.04 -3.29
C GLY A 103 2.34 16.30 -1.95
N LEU A 104 2.16 14.99 -1.95
CA LEU A 104 2.01 14.17 -0.73
C LEU A 104 3.29 13.37 -0.44
N ASN A 105 3.59 13.18 0.85
CA ASN A 105 4.48 12.10 1.28
C ASN A 105 3.66 10.80 1.35
N LEU A 106 3.98 9.82 0.50
CA LEU A 106 3.17 8.63 0.34
C LEU A 106 3.87 7.40 0.89
N ALA A 107 3.12 6.52 1.53
CA ALA A 107 3.55 5.18 1.87
C ALA A 107 2.46 4.15 1.57
N LEU A 108 2.88 2.93 1.21
CA LEU A 108 2.05 1.74 1.24
C LEU A 108 2.46 0.90 2.44
N ALA A 109 1.49 0.34 3.16
CA ALA A 109 1.77 -0.46 4.34
C ALA A 109 0.72 -1.52 4.59
N PHE A 110 1.14 -2.66 5.13
CA PHE A 110 0.21 -3.64 5.69
C PHE A 110 -0.06 -3.29 7.15
N VAL A 111 -1.34 -3.16 7.52
CA VAL A 111 -1.79 -2.88 8.89
C VAL A 111 -2.85 -3.90 9.34
N ASP A 112 -3.13 -3.94 10.64
CA ASP A 112 -4.25 -4.73 11.16
C ASP A 112 -5.59 -4.28 10.51
N PRO A 113 -6.53 -5.20 10.21
CA PRO A 113 -7.76 -4.88 9.47
C PRO A 113 -8.60 -3.76 10.11
N ASP A 114 -8.71 -3.74 11.43
CA ASP A 114 -9.48 -2.72 12.17
C ASP A 114 -8.84 -1.33 12.14
N LEU A 115 -7.60 -1.25 11.70
CA LEU A 115 -6.77 -0.04 11.60
C LEU A 115 -6.61 0.45 10.14
N ALA A 116 -7.27 -0.23 9.21
CA ALA A 116 -7.13 0.00 7.77
C ALA A 116 -8.18 0.95 7.19
N LEU A 117 -9.14 1.43 8.00
CA LEU A 117 -10.21 2.30 7.52
C LEU A 117 -9.63 3.66 7.08
N GLU A 118 -10.20 4.23 6.01
CA GLU A 118 -9.86 5.58 5.58
C GLU A 118 -10.04 6.58 6.73
N GLY A 119 -9.08 7.48 6.88
CA GLY A 119 -9.03 8.42 8.00
C GLY A 119 -8.37 7.87 9.27
N SER A 120 -8.09 6.57 9.35
CA SER A 120 -7.36 6.01 10.50
C SER A 120 -5.98 6.63 10.62
N GLU A 121 -5.62 7.06 11.81
CA GLU A 121 -4.34 7.71 12.09
C GLU A 121 -3.30 6.70 12.56
N HIS A 122 -2.04 6.92 12.21
CA HIS A 122 -0.91 6.08 12.60
C HIS A 122 0.30 6.97 12.86
N GLU A 123 1.35 6.37 13.39
CA GLU A 123 2.68 6.96 13.37
C GLU A 123 3.61 6.03 12.59
N ILE A 124 4.52 6.58 11.79
CA ILE A 124 5.55 5.81 11.11
C ILE A 124 6.89 6.13 11.76
N ASP A 125 7.69 5.10 12.03
CA ASP A 125 9.10 5.28 12.38
C ASP A 125 9.91 5.68 11.14
N ILE A 126 10.31 6.94 11.07
CA ILE A 126 11.17 7.44 10.00
C ILE A 126 12.48 7.88 10.62
N ILE A 127 13.51 7.04 10.50
CA ILE A 127 14.88 7.31 10.94
C ILE A 127 14.91 7.71 12.44
N GLY A 128 14.11 7.00 13.27
CA GLY A 128 14.03 7.23 14.71
C GLY A 128 13.04 8.32 15.14
N GLN A 129 12.32 8.95 14.21
CA GLN A 129 11.25 9.90 14.51
C GLN A 129 9.88 9.27 14.31
N ARG A 130 8.95 9.48 15.26
CA ARG A 130 7.54 9.12 15.10
C ARG A 130 6.85 10.22 14.31
N VAL A 131 6.48 9.91 13.08
CA VAL A 131 5.84 10.86 12.17
C VAL A 131 4.37 10.49 12.00
N PRO A 132 3.43 11.41 12.26
CA PRO A 132 2.01 11.16 12.04
C PRO A 132 1.72 10.77 10.59
N ALA A 133 0.82 9.82 10.39
CA ALA A 133 0.33 9.40 9.10
C ALA A 133 -1.17 9.10 9.16
N ARG A 134 -1.84 9.14 8.02
CA ARG A 134 -3.28 8.85 7.93
C ARG A 134 -3.57 7.98 6.72
N VAL A 135 -4.46 7.01 6.89
CA VAL A 135 -4.99 6.22 5.77
C VAL A 135 -5.80 7.12 4.85
N ILE A 136 -5.46 7.08 3.57
CA ILE A 136 -6.12 7.82 2.50
C ILE A 136 -6.72 6.85 1.46
N PRO A 137 -7.63 7.31 0.59
CA PRO A 137 -8.05 6.52 -0.56
C PRO A 137 -6.84 6.03 -1.35
N PRO A 138 -6.88 4.80 -1.88
CA PRO A 138 -5.85 4.35 -2.81
C PRO A 138 -5.91 5.20 -4.09
N CYS A 139 -4.80 5.25 -4.84
CA CYS A 139 -4.71 6.01 -6.10
C CYS A 139 -4.99 7.52 -5.93
N PRO A 140 -4.17 8.25 -5.14
CA PRO A 140 -4.38 9.69 -4.94
C PRO A 140 -4.26 10.53 -6.22
N TYR A 141 -3.68 10.00 -7.30
CA TYR A 141 -3.64 10.66 -8.60
C TYR A 141 -4.56 9.98 -9.63
N ASP A 142 -5.46 10.76 -10.24
CA ASP A 142 -6.37 10.32 -11.31
C ASP A 142 -7.18 9.06 -10.90
N PRO A 143 -7.94 9.10 -9.78
CA PRO A 143 -8.61 7.91 -9.24
C PRO A 143 -9.69 7.33 -10.17
N ASN A 144 -10.22 8.14 -11.08
CA ASN A 144 -11.20 7.72 -12.10
C ASN A 144 -10.55 7.17 -13.38
N TYR A 145 -9.21 7.13 -13.44
CA TYR A 145 -8.44 6.64 -14.60
C TYR A 145 -8.73 7.41 -15.89
N ALA A 146 -9.11 8.69 -15.80
CA ALA A 146 -9.48 9.51 -16.95
C ALA A 146 -8.31 9.72 -17.92
N ASN A 147 -7.07 9.71 -17.43
CA ASN A 147 -5.89 9.84 -18.31
C ASN A 147 -5.54 8.56 -19.07
N ILE A 148 -6.12 7.41 -18.68
CA ILE A 148 -5.82 6.09 -19.25
C ILE A 148 -7.01 5.57 -20.06
N ARG A 149 -8.23 5.99 -19.72
CA ARG A 149 -9.45 5.67 -20.44
C ARG A 149 -9.64 6.71 -21.56
N GLY A 150 -9.53 6.25 -22.81
CA GLY A 150 -9.89 7.04 -23.99
C GLY A 150 -11.39 7.20 -24.15
#